data_AF-A0A8K0F4H0-F1
#
_entry.id   AF-A0A8K0F4H0-F1
#
_cell.length_a   1.000
_cell.length_b   1.000
_cell.length_c   1.000
_cell.angle_alpha   90.00
_cell.angle_beta   90.00
_cell.angle_gamma   90.00
#
_symmetry.space_group_name_H-M   'P 1'
#
loop_
_entity.id
_entity.type
_entity.pdbx_description
1 polymer ?
#
loop_
_entity_poly.entity_id
_entity_poly.type
_entity_poly.pdbx_seq_one_letter_code
_entity_poly.pdbx_strand_id
1 'polypeptide(L)'
;MAEERESVRENEPVPIPQVPDSVALGQSSWKLLHSIAAAYPQQPSAEQQAEMKGFIRSFAHFYPCEVCADDFQDIINNVMPPKVDSRVSLSLWMCTAHNEVNRRLGKPAMNCPRFVKSWLEEVYGTPVSESEILSASTITNTSSSGDTPRSGNQQSSPAVPGTTDGNQGKKSSCGTTFCALDNFKKSSFLSQLSGVTSPTANAPPPK
;
A
#
# COMPACT_ATOMS: atom_id res chain seq x y z
N MET A 1 -2.34 -53.18 -19.98
CA MET A 1 -3.07 -51.90 -20.01
C MET A 1 -4.18 -51.99 -19.00
N ALA A 2 -3.94 -51.55 -17.77
CA ALA A 2 -5.01 -51.27 -16.81
C ALA A 2 -4.62 -49.94 -16.16
N GLU A 3 -5.36 -48.89 -16.51
CA GLU A 3 -5.31 -47.61 -15.80
C GLU A 3 -5.97 -47.81 -14.44
N GLU A 4 -5.18 -47.70 -13.38
CA GLU A 4 -5.68 -47.59 -12.02
C GLU A 4 -6.19 -46.15 -11.86
N ARG A 5 -7.51 -45.96 -11.95
CA ARG A 5 -8.14 -44.68 -11.61
C ARG A 5 -8.01 -44.45 -10.11
N GLU A 6 -7.26 -43.42 -9.74
CA GLU A 6 -7.11 -42.96 -8.37
C GLU A 6 -8.50 -42.66 -7.77
N SER A 7 -8.92 -43.48 -6.80
CA SER A 7 -10.20 -43.28 -6.11
C SER A 7 -10.10 -42.04 -5.24
N VAL A 8 -10.76 -40.96 -5.64
CA VAL A 8 -10.98 -39.80 -4.77
C VAL A 8 -11.69 -40.31 -3.51
N ARG A 9 -11.06 -40.18 -2.35
CA ARG A 9 -11.65 -40.59 -1.06
C ARG A 9 -12.79 -39.62 -0.73
N GLU A 10 -14.01 -39.96 -1.11
CA GLU A 10 -15.23 -39.13 -0.92
C GLU A 10 -15.58 -38.80 0.54
N ASN A 11 -14.88 -39.35 1.53
CA ASN A 11 -15.24 -39.26 2.95
C ASN A 11 -14.20 -38.61 3.87
N GLU A 12 -13.10 -38.06 3.33
CA GLU A 12 -12.17 -37.27 4.15
C GLU A 12 -12.69 -35.82 4.29
N PRO A 13 -12.76 -35.25 5.51
CA PRO A 13 -13.12 -33.85 5.68
C PRO A 13 -12.12 -32.98 4.93
N VAL A 14 -12.60 -32.19 3.96
CA VAL A 14 -11.76 -31.21 3.28
C VAL A 14 -11.24 -30.21 4.33
N PRO A 15 -9.92 -30.07 4.51
CA PRO A 15 -9.39 -29.12 5.48
C PRO A 15 -9.87 -27.71 5.14
N ILE A 16 -10.61 -27.08 6.06
CA ILE A 16 -11.06 -25.69 5.88
C ILE A 16 -9.82 -24.80 6.05
N PRO A 17 -9.43 -24.00 5.04
CA PRO A 17 -8.32 -23.06 5.18
C PRO A 17 -8.59 -22.08 6.32
N GLN A 18 -7.60 -21.85 7.18
CA GLN A 18 -7.73 -20.85 8.23
C GLN A 18 -7.82 -19.44 7.62
N VAL A 19 -8.77 -18.65 8.10
CA VAL A 19 -8.88 -17.23 7.73
C VAL A 19 -7.64 -16.50 8.25
N PRO A 20 -6.94 -15.71 7.42
CA PRO A 20 -5.76 -14.99 7.86
C PRO A 20 -6.11 -13.95 8.93
N ASP A 21 -5.20 -13.74 9.88
CA ASP A 21 -5.28 -12.60 10.78
C ASP A 21 -5.03 -11.28 10.03
N SER A 22 -5.24 -10.14 10.69
CA SER A 22 -5.08 -8.82 10.07
C SER A 22 -3.65 -8.55 9.60
N VAL A 23 -2.65 -9.22 10.18
CA VAL A 23 -1.23 -9.09 9.81
C VAL A 23 -0.95 -9.82 8.50
N ALA A 24 -1.28 -11.10 8.44
CA ALA A 24 -1.08 -11.95 7.27
C ALA A 24 -1.91 -11.43 6.08
N LEU A 25 -3.13 -10.96 6.35
CA LEU A 25 -3.97 -10.30 5.36
C LEU A 25 -3.31 -9.01 4.86
N GLY A 26 -2.90 -8.10 5.75
CA GLY A 26 -2.23 -6.85 5.40
C GLY A 26 -0.99 -7.05 4.53
N GLN A 27 -0.10 -7.96 4.93
CA GLN A 27 1.11 -8.29 4.17
C GLN A 27 0.79 -8.81 2.76
N SER A 28 -0.20 -9.69 2.64
CA SER A 28 -0.60 -10.27 1.36
C SER A 28 -1.23 -9.23 0.44
N SER A 29 -2.06 -8.36 1.01
CA SER A 29 -2.72 -7.27 0.29
C SER A 29 -1.74 -6.22 -0.21
N TRP A 30 -0.78 -5.79 0.62
CA TRP A 30 0.22 -4.83 0.16
C TRP A 30 1.09 -5.40 -0.96
N LYS A 31 1.45 -6.69 -0.92
CA LYS A 31 2.14 -7.34 -2.04
C LYS A 31 1.31 -7.25 -3.32
N LEU A 32 0.02 -7.60 -3.26
CA LEU A 32 -0.88 -7.49 -4.41
C LEU A 32 -0.95 -6.06 -4.94
N LEU A 33 -1.19 -5.08 -4.08
CA LEU A 33 -1.35 -3.67 -4.45
C LEU A 33 -0.07 -3.09 -5.08
N HIS A 34 1.09 -3.35 -4.48
CA HIS A 34 2.39 -2.93 -5.04
C HIS A 34 2.69 -3.63 -6.37
N SER A 35 2.29 -4.89 -6.52
CA SER A 35 2.43 -5.61 -7.79
C SER A 35 1.52 -5.05 -8.89
N ILE A 36 0.27 -4.70 -8.56
CA ILE A 36 -0.65 -4.03 -9.48
C ILE A 36 -0.07 -2.68 -9.93
N ALA A 37 0.43 -1.87 -8.99
CA ALA A 37 1.03 -0.57 -9.29
C ALA A 37 2.26 -0.70 -10.20
N ALA A 38 3.12 -1.70 -9.95
CA ALA A 38 4.30 -1.96 -10.75
C ALA A 38 3.99 -2.46 -12.16
N ALA A 39 2.93 -3.27 -12.32
CA ALA A 39 2.49 -3.78 -13.61
C ALA A 39 1.65 -2.77 -14.42
N TYR A 40 1.17 -1.69 -13.79
CA TYR A 40 0.31 -0.68 -14.41
C TYR A 40 0.95 -0.03 -15.64
N PRO A 41 0.21 0.42 -16.67
CA PRO A 41 0.81 1.00 -17.86
C PRO A 41 1.58 2.29 -17.59
N GLN A 42 2.66 2.52 -18.35
CA GLN A 42 3.39 3.78 -18.30
C GLN A 42 2.52 4.96 -18.77
N GLN A 43 1.70 4.72 -19.79
CA GLN A 43 0.76 5.69 -20.36
C GLN A 43 -0.64 5.05 -20.36
N PRO A 44 -1.36 5.07 -19.22
CA PRO A 44 -2.67 4.46 -19.12
C PRO A 44 -3.74 5.28 -19.84
N SER A 45 -4.69 4.60 -20.49
CA SER A 45 -5.86 5.24 -21.09
C SER A 45 -6.75 5.88 -20.01
N ALA A 46 -7.63 6.81 -20.41
CA ALA A 46 -8.59 7.41 -19.49
C ALA A 46 -9.50 6.37 -18.81
N GLU A 47 -9.83 5.30 -19.53
CA GLU A 47 -10.59 4.15 -19.01
C GLU A 47 -9.78 3.41 -17.94
N GLN A 48 -8.53 3.02 -18.22
CA GLN A 48 -7.66 2.35 -17.26
C GLN A 48 -7.44 3.20 -15.99
N GLN A 49 -7.34 4.51 -16.13
CA GLN A 49 -7.26 5.44 -14.99
C GLN A 49 -8.54 5.45 -14.15
N ALA A 50 -9.71 5.46 -14.80
CA ALA A 50 -11.00 5.40 -14.12
C ALA A 50 -11.20 4.05 -13.41
N GLU A 51 -10.86 2.95 -14.09
CA GLU A 51 -10.89 1.60 -13.53
C GLU A 51 -9.96 1.46 -12.33
N MET A 52 -8.74 1.97 -12.40
CA MET A 52 -7.80 1.92 -11.27
C MET A 52 -8.33 2.69 -10.06
N LYS A 53 -8.90 3.89 -10.26
CA LYS A 53 -9.57 4.63 -9.18
C LYS A 53 -10.75 3.86 -8.61
N GLY A 54 -11.55 3.23 -9.48
CA GLY A 54 -12.67 2.37 -9.08
C GLY A 54 -12.21 1.17 -8.26
N PHE A 55 -11.17 0.47 -8.72
CA PHE A 55 -10.56 -0.65 -8.04
C PHE A 55 -10.07 -0.27 -6.65
N ILE A 56 -9.32 0.83 -6.50
CA ILE A 56 -8.80 1.27 -5.19
C ILE A 56 -9.95 1.60 -4.23
N ARG A 57 -11.00 2.27 -4.71
CA ARG A 57 -12.19 2.58 -3.89
C ARG A 57 -12.92 1.31 -3.45
N SER A 58 -13.18 0.39 -4.38
CA SER A 58 -13.83 -0.90 -4.07
C SER A 58 -12.97 -1.74 -3.14
N PHE A 59 -11.66 -1.77 -3.35
CA PHE A 59 -10.72 -2.46 -2.47
C PHE A 59 -10.80 -1.90 -1.05
N ALA A 60 -10.79 -0.58 -0.89
CA ALA A 60 -10.92 0.07 0.40
C ALA A 60 -12.24 -0.26 1.09
N HIS A 61 -13.35 -0.30 0.35
CA HIS A 61 -14.68 -0.57 0.89
C HIS A 61 -14.88 -2.03 1.31
N PHE A 62 -14.35 -2.98 0.53
CA PHE A 62 -14.54 -4.42 0.76
C PHE A 62 -13.38 -5.08 1.53
N TYR A 63 -12.45 -4.29 2.05
CA TYR A 63 -11.30 -4.84 2.76
C TYR A 63 -11.76 -5.59 4.03
N PRO A 64 -11.38 -6.86 4.25
CA PRO A 64 -11.95 -7.70 5.32
C PRO A 64 -11.31 -7.42 6.70
N CYS A 65 -11.21 -6.14 7.03
CA CYS A 65 -10.96 -5.59 8.35
C CYS A 65 -11.66 -4.23 8.41
N GLU A 66 -12.73 -4.10 9.20
CA GLU A 66 -13.61 -2.92 9.26
C GLU A 66 -12.83 -1.62 9.57
N VAL A 67 -12.09 -1.59 10.68
CA VAL A 67 -11.31 -0.40 11.08
C VAL A 67 -10.26 -0.04 10.02
N CYS A 68 -9.65 -1.06 9.40
CA CYS A 68 -8.64 -0.86 8.36
C CYS A 68 -9.26 -0.30 7.08
N ALA A 69 -10.46 -0.78 6.71
CA ALA A 69 -11.23 -0.31 5.57
C ALA A 69 -11.62 1.17 5.75
N ASP A 70 -12.12 1.53 6.93
CA ASP A 70 -12.49 2.92 7.25
C ASP A 70 -11.29 3.86 7.23
N ASP A 71 -10.18 3.45 7.85
CA ASP A 71 -8.93 4.22 7.82
C ASP A 71 -8.41 4.40 6.40
N PHE A 72 -8.41 3.36 5.57
CA PHE A 72 -7.93 3.46 4.20
C PHE A 72 -8.87 4.30 3.32
N GLN A 73 -10.19 4.23 3.55
CA GLN A 73 -11.16 5.12 2.91
C GLN A 73 -10.90 6.58 3.27
N ASP A 74 -10.58 6.91 4.52
CA ASP A 74 -10.17 8.25 4.92
C ASP A 74 -8.89 8.70 4.21
N ILE A 75 -7.89 7.82 4.13
CA ILE A 75 -6.63 8.11 3.41
C ILE A 75 -6.91 8.47 1.95
N ILE A 76 -7.68 7.65 1.22
CA ILE A 76 -7.89 7.87 -0.22
C ILE A 76 -8.84 9.03 -0.54
N ASN A 77 -9.70 9.44 0.40
CA ASN A 77 -10.69 10.49 0.17
C ASN A 77 -10.24 11.85 0.71
N ASN A 78 -9.59 11.88 1.87
CA ASN A 78 -9.34 13.12 2.61
C ASN A 78 -7.85 13.47 2.71
N VAL A 79 -6.96 12.48 2.74
CA VAL A 79 -5.52 12.71 2.93
C VAL A 79 -4.80 12.79 1.58
N MET A 80 -4.99 11.79 0.74
CA MET A 80 -4.27 11.66 -0.52
C MET A 80 -5.04 10.85 -1.57
N PRO A 81 -5.78 11.54 -2.46
CA PRO A 81 -6.44 10.89 -3.58
C PRO A 81 -5.50 10.09 -4.50
N PRO A 82 -5.93 8.92 -5.02
CA PRO A 82 -5.12 8.10 -5.92
C PRO A 82 -4.58 8.86 -7.12
N LYS A 83 -3.26 8.76 -7.32
CA LYS A 83 -2.58 9.23 -8.53
C LYS A 83 -2.40 8.06 -9.48
N VAL A 84 -3.00 8.14 -10.67
CA VAL A 84 -3.09 7.01 -11.63
C VAL A 84 -2.59 7.41 -13.02
N ASP A 85 -1.88 8.53 -13.14
CA ASP A 85 -1.48 9.12 -14.42
C ASP A 85 -0.40 8.30 -15.14
N SER A 86 0.36 7.50 -14.39
CA SER A 86 1.41 6.61 -14.91
C SER A 86 1.73 5.51 -13.91
N ARG A 87 2.45 4.48 -14.36
CA ARG A 87 3.07 3.44 -13.50
C ARG A 87 3.83 4.03 -12.31
N VAL A 88 4.71 5.01 -12.56
CA VAL A 88 5.54 5.63 -11.53
C VAL A 88 4.69 6.45 -10.56
N SER A 89 3.73 7.23 -11.08
CA SER A 89 2.80 8.03 -10.27
C SER A 89 2.01 7.14 -9.30
N LEU A 90 1.45 6.03 -9.81
CA LEU A 90 0.69 5.08 -9.00
C LEU A 90 1.57 4.33 -8.00
N SER A 91 2.78 3.92 -8.39
CA SER A 91 3.71 3.21 -7.49
C SER A 91 4.18 4.08 -6.34
N LEU A 92 4.47 5.37 -6.60
CA LEU A 92 4.83 6.33 -5.57
C LEU A 92 3.65 6.60 -4.64
N TRP A 93 2.45 6.85 -5.20
CA TRP A 93 1.24 7.02 -4.39
C TRP A 93 0.97 5.80 -3.50
N MET A 94 1.12 4.58 -4.04
CA MET A 94 0.91 3.34 -3.28
C MET A 94 1.89 3.22 -2.11
N CYS A 95 3.16 3.56 -2.32
CA CYS A 95 4.15 3.59 -1.26
C CYS A 95 3.83 4.67 -0.22
N THR A 96 3.44 5.88 -0.63
CA THR A 96 3.15 6.95 0.32
C THR A 96 1.87 6.69 1.11
N ALA A 97 0.85 6.08 0.51
CA ALA A 97 -0.35 5.62 1.21
C ALA A 97 -0.02 4.52 2.24
N HIS A 98 0.88 3.59 1.89
CA HIS A 98 1.39 2.60 2.84
C HIS A 98 2.18 3.26 3.99
N ASN A 99 2.95 4.33 3.71
CA ASN A 99 3.61 5.10 4.75
C ASN A 99 2.64 5.82 5.69
N GLU A 100 1.50 6.29 5.20
CA GLU A 100 0.46 6.87 6.05
C GLU A 100 -0.12 5.82 7.00
N VAL A 101 -0.32 4.60 6.51
CA VAL A 101 -0.66 3.45 7.38
C VAL A 101 0.47 3.18 8.38
N ASN A 102 1.74 3.14 7.96
CA ASN A 102 2.87 2.97 8.88
C ASN A 102 2.89 4.03 9.97
N ARG A 103 2.63 5.30 9.63
CA ARG A 103 2.56 6.42 10.58
C ARG A 103 1.48 6.20 11.63
N ARG A 104 0.26 5.78 11.23
CA ARG A 104 -0.84 5.46 12.16
C ARG A 104 -0.48 4.31 13.11
N LEU A 105 0.43 3.44 12.69
CA LEU A 105 0.91 2.29 13.44
C LEU A 105 2.21 2.51 14.21
N GLY A 106 2.77 3.74 14.18
CA GLY A 106 4.05 4.05 14.82
C GLY A 106 5.26 3.35 14.19
N LYS A 107 5.16 2.99 12.91
CA LYS A 107 6.23 2.31 12.16
C LYS A 107 7.04 3.31 11.34
N PRO A 108 8.33 2.99 11.05
CA PRO A 108 9.16 3.86 10.23
C PRO A 108 8.57 4.08 8.83
N ALA A 109 8.80 5.27 8.28
CA ALA A 109 8.48 5.55 6.89
C ALA A 109 9.54 4.96 5.96
N MET A 110 9.10 4.41 4.84
CA MET A 110 9.94 3.97 3.73
C MET A 110 10.29 5.16 2.82
N ASN A 111 11.53 5.21 2.30
CA ASN A 111 11.88 6.17 1.27
C ASN A 111 11.26 5.74 -0.08
N CYS A 112 10.09 6.29 -0.41
CA CYS A 112 9.32 5.90 -1.59
C CYS A 112 10.04 6.11 -2.93
N PRO A 113 10.70 7.25 -3.21
CA PRO A 113 11.46 7.43 -4.44
C PRO A 113 12.49 6.33 -4.67
N ARG A 114 13.29 6.02 -3.65
CA ARG A 114 14.31 4.98 -3.72
C ARG A 114 13.70 3.59 -3.84
N PHE A 115 12.68 3.30 -3.02
CA PHE A 115 12.01 2.00 -3.03
C PHE A 115 11.39 1.71 -4.40
N VAL A 116 10.57 2.63 -4.93
CA VAL A 116 9.86 2.45 -6.20
C VAL A 116 10.85 2.27 -7.34
N LYS A 117 11.92 3.06 -7.38
CA LYS A 117 12.97 2.89 -8.40
C LYS A 117 13.56 1.48 -8.36
N SER A 118 14.08 1.05 -7.21
CA SER A 118 14.64 -0.29 -7.06
C SER A 118 13.62 -1.40 -7.35
N TRP A 119 12.37 -1.23 -6.95
CA TRP A 119 11.31 -2.19 -7.18
C TRP A 119 11.02 -2.39 -8.67
N LEU A 120 10.85 -1.29 -9.41
CA LEU A 120 10.56 -1.33 -10.84
C LEU A 120 11.76 -1.86 -11.64
N GLU A 121 12.97 -1.42 -11.32
CA GLU A 121 14.17 -1.82 -12.06
C GLU A 121 14.61 -3.25 -11.75
N GLU A 122 14.75 -3.61 -10.47
CA GLU A 122 15.39 -4.87 -10.08
C GLU A 122 14.43 -6.06 -10.08
N VAL A 123 13.13 -5.83 -9.79
CA VAL A 123 12.13 -6.92 -9.68
C VAL A 123 11.30 -7.04 -10.95
N TYR A 124 10.91 -5.90 -11.54
CA TYR A 124 10.06 -5.86 -12.73
C TYR A 124 10.83 -5.62 -14.03
N GLY A 125 12.15 -5.42 -13.97
CA GLY A 125 12.97 -5.18 -15.17
C GLY A 125 12.53 -3.96 -15.98
N THR A 126 11.85 -3.00 -15.34
CA THR A 126 11.36 -1.77 -15.97
C THR A 126 12.33 -0.64 -15.66
N PRO A 127 13.08 -0.12 -16.65
CA PRO A 127 13.96 1.02 -16.45
C PRO A 127 13.14 2.27 -16.12
N VAL A 128 13.56 3.03 -15.11
CA VAL A 128 12.91 4.30 -14.75
C VAL A 128 13.97 5.38 -14.56
N SER A 129 13.78 6.54 -15.20
CA SER A 129 14.73 7.65 -15.06
C SER A 129 14.59 8.37 -13.71
N GLU A 130 15.69 8.91 -13.19
CA GLU A 130 15.66 9.73 -11.97
C GLU A 130 14.74 10.95 -12.11
N SER A 131 14.71 11.57 -13.28
CA SER A 131 13.82 12.70 -13.57
C SER A 131 12.34 12.32 -13.51
N GLU A 132 12.01 11.10 -13.91
CA GLU A 132 10.65 10.59 -13.82
C GLU A 132 10.23 10.33 -12.37
N ILE A 133 11.10 9.69 -11.58
CA ILE A 133 10.87 9.52 -10.13
C ILE A 133 10.71 10.88 -9.44
N LEU A 134 11.60 11.84 -9.73
CA LEU A 134 11.59 13.15 -9.08
C LEU A 134 10.35 13.99 -9.44
N SER A 135 9.97 13.99 -10.72
CA SER A 135 8.79 14.72 -11.19
C SER A 135 7.51 14.16 -10.56
N ALA A 136 7.34 12.83 -10.53
CA ALA A 136 6.19 12.20 -9.91
C ALA A 136 6.17 12.37 -8.37
N SER A 137 7.34 12.33 -7.72
CA SER A 137 7.45 12.52 -6.26
C SER A 137 7.03 13.93 -5.81
N THR A 138 7.29 14.94 -6.64
CA THR A 138 6.88 16.32 -6.35
C THR A 138 5.36 16.48 -6.38
N ILE A 139 4.70 15.73 -7.26
CA ILE A 139 3.23 15.70 -7.42
C ILE A 139 2.55 14.96 -6.26
N THR A 140 3.20 13.94 -5.69
CA THR A 140 2.65 13.22 -4.53
C THR A 140 2.84 13.99 -3.22
N ASN A 141 3.95 14.73 -3.08
CA ASN A 141 4.28 15.46 -1.84
C ASN A 141 3.56 16.80 -1.68
N THR A 142 2.92 17.32 -2.74
CA THR A 142 2.20 18.62 -2.69
C THR A 142 0.97 18.61 -1.78
N SER A 143 0.66 17.48 -1.14
CA SER A 143 -0.47 17.33 -0.21
C SER A 143 -0.05 17.29 1.27
N SER A 144 1.25 17.31 1.61
CA SER A 144 1.71 17.11 3.01
C SER A 144 2.59 18.22 3.60
N SER A 145 2.70 19.40 2.98
CA SER A 145 3.54 20.49 3.53
C SER A 145 2.69 21.64 4.07
N GLY A 146 2.14 21.40 5.25
CA GLY A 146 1.70 22.44 6.19
C GLY A 146 2.75 22.71 7.27
N ASP A 147 4.04 22.75 6.91
CA ASP A 147 5.11 23.20 7.81
C ASP A 147 5.60 24.58 7.36
N THR A 148 4.96 25.62 7.89
CA THR A 148 5.51 26.98 7.86
C THR A 148 6.75 27.06 8.76
N PRO A 149 7.87 27.66 8.31
CA PRO A 149 8.98 28.00 9.20
C PRO A 149 8.55 29.15 10.13
N ARG A 150 8.30 28.86 11.41
CA ARG A 150 8.07 29.89 12.41
C ARG A 150 9.41 30.55 12.77
N SER A 151 9.66 31.71 12.17
CA SER A 151 10.69 32.64 12.63
C SER A 151 10.40 33.06 14.08
N GLY A 152 11.44 33.06 14.91
CA GLY A 152 11.34 33.35 16.33
C GLY A 152 10.96 34.80 16.61
N ASN A 153 10.18 35.01 17.66
CA ASN A 153 10.38 36.16 18.52
C ASN A 153 10.00 35.80 19.96
N GLN A 154 10.87 36.18 20.88
CA GLN A 154 10.74 35.98 22.32
C GLN A 154 9.74 36.98 22.90
N GLN A 155 8.84 36.52 23.78
CA GLN A 155 8.49 37.32 24.96
C GLN A 155 7.92 36.43 26.07
N SER A 156 8.31 36.77 27.29
CA SER A 156 8.15 36.11 28.58
C SER A 156 6.76 36.22 29.24
N SER A 157 6.34 35.12 29.93
CA SER A 157 5.59 34.93 31.21
C SER A 157 4.73 36.07 31.83
N PRO A 158 3.63 35.78 32.58
CA PRO A 158 3.63 34.88 33.75
C PRO A 158 2.38 33.99 33.98
N ALA A 159 2.49 33.15 35.02
CA ALA A 159 1.60 32.06 35.43
C ALA A 159 0.49 32.46 36.44
N VAL A 160 -0.31 31.44 36.85
CA VAL A 160 -1.12 31.23 38.10
C VAL A 160 -2.66 31.25 37.87
N PRO A 161 -3.52 30.48 38.61
CA PRO A 161 -3.56 29.05 38.96
C PRO A 161 -4.92 28.38 38.57
N GLY A 162 -5.07 27.07 38.84
CA GLY A 162 -6.19 26.23 38.36
C GLY A 162 -7.47 26.15 39.21
N THR A 163 -8.42 25.36 38.71
CA THR A 163 -9.52 24.71 39.46
C THR A 163 -10.06 23.49 38.68
N THR A 164 -10.67 22.58 39.44
CA THR A 164 -10.95 21.15 39.19
C THR A 164 -12.29 20.83 38.52
N ASP A 165 -12.44 19.53 38.21
CA ASP A 165 -13.66 18.73 37.93
C ASP A 165 -14.36 18.96 36.57
N GLY A 166 -14.70 17.96 35.76
CA GLY A 166 -14.83 16.52 35.98
C GLY A 166 -16.16 16.07 35.34
N ASN A 167 -16.14 15.45 34.16
CA ASN A 167 -17.10 14.37 33.85
C ASN A 167 -16.64 13.51 32.67
N GLN A 168 -16.67 12.21 32.90
CA GLN A 168 -16.19 11.15 32.04
C GLN A 168 -17.28 10.73 31.06
N GLY A 169 -17.06 10.93 29.76
CA GLY A 169 -17.74 10.21 28.69
C GLY A 169 -16.76 9.19 28.12
N LYS A 170 -16.98 7.91 28.42
CA LYS A 170 -16.17 6.75 28.02
C LYS A 170 -15.77 6.80 26.53
N LYS A 171 -14.52 7.17 26.25
CA LYS A 171 -13.84 6.75 25.02
C LYS A 171 -13.34 5.33 25.27
N SER A 172 -13.97 4.35 24.63
CA SER A 172 -13.48 2.98 24.58
C SER A 172 -12.11 2.97 23.89
N SER A 173 -11.08 3.06 24.72
CA SER A 173 -9.70 2.74 24.38
C SER A 173 -9.62 1.23 24.17
N CYS A 174 -9.31 0.80 22.95
CA CYS A 174 -8.78 -0.54 22.70
C CYS A 174 -7.89 -0.54 21.44
N GLY A 175 -6.59 -0.75 21.66
CA GLY A 175 -5.70 -1.52 20.80
C GLY A 175 -5.54 -1.12 19.34
N THR A 176 -4.58 -0.23 19.10
CA THR A 176 -3.76 -0.17 17.88
C THR A 176 -3.44 -1.57 17.31
N THR A 177 -4.07 -1.97 16.20
CA THR A 177 -3.57 -3.09 15.39
C THR A 177 -4.06 -2.96 13.94
N PHE A 178 -3.27 -2.28 13.14
CA PHE A 178 -2.98 -2.76 11.79
C PHE A 178 -1.48 -3.03 11.73
N CYS A 179 -1.04 -4.05 11.02
CA CYS A 179 0.31 -4.58 11.19
C CYS A 179 1.06 -4.54 9.87
N ALA A 180 1.77 -3.45 9.62
CA ALA A 180 2.97 -3.53 8.81
C ALA A 180 4.05 -4.31 9.59
N LEU A 181 4.65 -5.30 8.98
CA LEU A 181 5.96 -5.76 9.41
C LEU A 181 6.90 -5.55 8.24
N ASP A 182 7.85 -4.65 8.45
CA ASP A 182 9.04 -4.49 7.65
C ASP A 182 9.88 -5.76 7.73
N ASN A 183 10.21 -6.29 6.55
CA ASN A 183 11.54 -6.76 6.18
C ASN A 183 11.44 -7.29 4.75
N PHE A 184 11.35 -6.39 3.77
CA PHE A 184 11.61 -6.75 2.39
C PHE A 184 13.11 -7.02 2.22
N LYS A 185 13.62 -8.14 2.77
CA LYS A 185 14.92 -8.65 2.38
C LYS A 185 14.81 -8.95 0.89
N LYS A 186 15.60 -8.27 0.04
CA LYS A 186 15.75 -8.53 -1.41
C LYS A 186 15.72 -10.04 -1.73
N SER A 187 16.29 -10.87 -0.85
CA SER A 187 16.35 -12.32 -0.95
C SER A 187 15.01 -13.08 -0.83
N SER A 188 14.03 -12.62 -0.06
CA SER A 188 12.84 -13.44 0.24
C SER A 188 11.79 -13.43 -0.88
N PHE A 189 11.76 -12.38 -1.71
CA PHE A 189 10.77 -12.26 -2.79
C PHE A 189 11.35 -12.69 -4.15
N LEU A 190 12.64 -12.41 -4.41
CA LEU A 190 13.34 -12.96 -5.57
C LEU A 190 13.32 -14.49 -5.59
N SER A 191 13.30 -15.14 -4.42
CA SER A 191 13.16 -16.60 -4.28
C SER A 191 11.75 -17.13 -4.66
N GLN A 192 10.71 -16.29 -4.58
CA GLN A 192 9.35 -16.66 -4.98
C GLN A 192 9.06 -16.35 -6.46
N LEU A 193 9.77 -15.38 -7.05
CA LEU A 193 9.62 -15.00 -8.46
C LEU A 193 10.65 -15.64 -9.40
N SER A 194 11.70 -16.27 -8.88
CA SER A 194 12.66 -17.05 -9.69
C SER A 194 12.03 -18.25 -10.42
N GLY A 195 10.74 -18.55 -10.18
CA GLY A 195 9.95 -19.50 -10.96
C GLY A 195 9.16 -18.90 -12.13
N VAL A 196 9.10 -17.58 -12.29
CA VAL A 196 8.42 -16.92 -13.42
C VAL A 196 9.48 -16.57 -14.46
N THR A 197 9.77 -17.51 -15.36
CA THR A 197 10.49 -17.19 -16.58
C THR A 197 9.71 -16.14 -17.36
N SER A 198 10.33 -14.99 -17.64
CA SER A 198 9.77 -13.96 -18.53
C SER A 198 9.25 -14.60 -19.83
N PRO A 199 8.00 -14.35 -20.25
CA PRO A 199 7.66 -14.55 -21.64
C PRO A 199 8.49 -13.56 -22.45
N THR A 200 9.26 -14.10 -23.38
CA THR A 200 10.04 -13.33 -24.35
C THR A 200 9.15 -12.26 -25.00
N ALA A 201 9.62 -11.02 -24.95
CA ALA A 201 9.02 -9.89 -25.64
C ALA A 201 9.13 -10.11 -27.16
N ASN A 202 8.17 -10.82 -27.76
CA ASN A 202 7.92 -10.90 -29.21
C ASN A 202 6.61 -11.66 -29.52
N ALA A 203 5.50 -11.31 -28.87
CA ALA A 203 4.18 -11.76 -29.30
C ALA A 203 3.42 -10.58 -29.93
N PRO A 204 3.01 -10.65 -31.21
CA PRO A 204 2.13 -9.64 -31.80
C PRO A 204 0.73 -9.70 -31.17
N PRO A 205 -0.02 -8.57 -31.14
CA PRO A 205 -1.34 -8.52 -30.54
C PRO A 205 -2.34 -9.43 -31.28
N PRO A 206 -3.27 -10.10 -30.57
CA PRO A 206 -4.30 -10.92 -31.19
C PRO A 206 -5.27 -10.05 -32.03
N LYS A 207 -5.71 -10.64 -33.14
CA LYS A 207 -6.63 -10.05 -34.13
C LYS A 207 -8.01 -9.75 -33.56
#